data_AF-A0A397V4Y4-F1
#
_entry.id   AF-A0A397V4Y4-F1
#
_cell.length_a   1.000
_cell.length_b   1.000
_cell.length_c   1.000
_cell.angle_alpha   90.00
_cell.angle_beta   90.00
_cell.angle_gamma   90.00
#
_symmetry.space_group_name_H-M   'P 1'
#
loop_
_entity.id
_entity.type
_entity.pdbx_description
1 polymer ?
#
loop_
_entity_poly.entity_id
_entity_poly.type
_entity_poly.pdbx_seq_one_letter_code
_entity_poly.pdbx_strand_id
1 'polypeptide(L)'
;MRPKVNESVSNCYIELMEKCWHQDPEIRPTADELCETFKSWRDDEQIISNLNKFEPNTVSEYIKKLDTTPKCSIQFTSKLLNLANLSEPINKSTLMNYLNI
;
A
#
# COMPACT_ATOMS: atom_id res chain seq x y z
N MET A 1 -10.15 4.61 -9.77
CA MET A 1 -10.40 3.15 -9.85
C MET A 1 -9.50 2.45 -8.85
N ARG A 2 -10.00 1.42 -8.16
CA ARG A 2 -9.18 0.50 -7.37
C ARG A 2 -8.84 -0.74 -8.21
N PRO A 3 -7.65 -1.34 -8.06
CA PRO A 3 -7.32 -2.60 -8.71
C PRO A 3 -8.31 -3.71 -8.33
N LYS A 4 -8.58 -4.64 -9.25
CA LYS A 4 -9.26 -5.89 -8.88
C LYS A 4 -8.33 -6.71 -8.00
N VAL A 5 -8.83 -7.12 -6.84
CA VAL A 5 -8.12 -8.03 -5.95
C VAL A 5 -8.22 -9.43 -6.55
N ASN A 6 -7.09 -10.14 -6.60
CA ASN A 6 -7.09 -11.54 -6.99
C ASN A 6 -7.55 -12.38 -5.80
N GLU A 7 -8.56 -13.22 -6.00
CA GLU A 7 -9.07 -14.17 -5.00
C GLU A 7 -8.01 -15.16 -4.51
N SER A 8 -6.89 -15.27 -5.23
CA SER A 8 -5.77 -16.02 -4.71
C SER A 8 -5.31 -15.43 -3.38
N VAL A 9 -5.12 -14.10 -3.26
CA VAL A 9 -4.51 -13.40 -2.12
C VAL A 9 -5.17 -13.76 -0.77
N SER A 10 -4.39 -13.88 0.31
CA SER A 10 -4.91 -14.24 1.63
C SER A 10 -5.94 -13.24 2.13
N ASN A 11 -7.05 -13.72 2.69
CA ASN A 11 -8.13 -12.89 3.21
C ASN A 11 -7.67 -11.77 4.15
N CYS A 12 -6.71 -12.03 5.05
CA CYS A 12 -6.18 -11.00 5.96
C CYS A 12 -5.56 -9.80 5.22
N TYR A 13 -4.93 -10.03 4.07
CA TYR A 13 -4.35 -8.99 3.24
C TYR A 13 -5.42 -8.26 2.40
N ILE A 14 -6.43 -8.98 1.92
CA ILE A 14 -7.58 -8.40 1.21
C ILE A 14 -8.32 -7.42 2.14
N GLU A 15 -8.65 -7.85 3.36
CA GLU A 15 -9.32 -7.01 4.36
C GLU A 15 -8.49 -5.77 4.71
N LEU A 16 -7.17 -5.92 4.84
CA LEU A 16 -6.28 -4.80 5.11
C LEU A 16 -6.25 -3.81 3.94
N MET A 17 -6.14 -4.31 2.70
CA MET A 17 -6.21 -3.47 1.49
C MET A 17 -7.54 -2.71 1.44
N GLU A 18 -8.64 -3.37 1.78
CA GLU A 18 -9.97 -2.78 1.85
C GLU A 18 -10.10 -1.62 2.83
N LYS A 19 -9.54 -1.77 4.03
CA LYS A 19 -9.47 -0.69 5.01
C LYS A 19 -8.59 0.47 4.54
N CYS A 20 -7.39 0.17 4.04
CA CYS A 20 -6.43 1.18 3.55
C CYS A 20 -7.01 2.11 2.47
N TRP A 21 -7.89 1.57 1.63
CA TRP A 21 -8.41 2.28 0.48
C TRP A 21 -9.89 2.65 0.60
N HIS A 22 -10.44 2.56 1.81
CA HIS A 22 -11.82 2.88 2.11
C HIS A 22 -12.16 4.32 1.70
N GLN A 23 -13.40 4.56 1.26
CA GLN A 23 -13.82 5.87 0.78
C GLN A 23 -13.81 6.89 1.93
N ASP A 24 -14.33 6.48 3.08
CA ASP A 24 -14.28 7.23 4.33
C ASP A 24 -12.83 7.25 4.90
N PRO A 25 -12.21 8.43 5.09
CA PRO A 25 -10.89 8.56 5.69
C PRO A 25 -10.81 8.03 7.13
N GLU A 26 -11.87 8.13 7.91
CA GLU A 26 -11.88 7.71 9.33
C GLU A 26 -11.76 6.18 9.49
N ILE A 27 -12.10 5.43 8.44
CA ILE A 27 -11.97 3.96 8.43
C ILE A 27 -10.55 3.53 8.01
N ARG A 28 -9.77 4.43 7.43
CA ARG A 28 -8.42 4.09 6.98
C ARG A 28 -7.51 3.95 8.20
N PRO A 29 -6.73 2.87 8.28
CA PRO A 29 -5.79 2.71 9.36
C PRO A 29 -4.69 3.77 9.28
N THR A 30 -4.28 4.23 10.44
CA THR A 30 -3.09 5.04 10.64
C THR A 30 -1.83 4.22 10.36
N ALA A 31 -0.69 4.91 10.19
CA ALA A 31 0.60 4.25 10.02
C ALA A 31 0.97 3.37 11.23
N ASP A 32 0.58 3.80 12.44
CA ASP A 32 0.86 3.06 13.67
C ASP A 32 0.01 1.78 13.75
N GLU A 33 -1.28 1.85 13.42
CA GLU A 33 -2.15 0.66 13.36
C GLU A 33 -1.67 -0.35 12.30
N LEU A 34 -1.16 0.13 11.16
CA LEU A 34 -0.52 -0.72 10.16
C LEU A 34 0.74 -1.39 10.72
N CYS A 35 1.58 -0.63 11.42
CA CYS A 35 2.79 -1.15 12.05
C CYS A 35 2.47 -2.27 13.05
N GLU A 36 1.48 -2.06 13.92
CA GLU A 36 1.04 -3.08 14.88
C GLU A 36 0.40 -4.29 14.19
N THR A 37 -0.37 -4.06 13.13
CA THR A 37 -0.92 -5.16 12.31
C THR A 37 0.20 -6.04 11.76
N PHE A 38 1.21 -5.45 11.11
CA PHE A 38 2.33 -6.22 10.55
C PHE A 38 3.23 -6.85 11.61
N LYS A 39 3.38 -6.24 12.78
CA LYS A 39 4.06 -6.87 13.92
C LYS A 39 3.31 -8.11 14.38
N SER A 40 1.99 -8.02 14.55
CA SER A 40 1.18 -9.17 14.97
C SER A 40 1.27 -10.34 13.98
N TRP A 41 1.35 -10.05 12.68
CA TRP A 41 1.47 -11.07 11.64
C TRP A 41 2.84 -11.76 11.62
N ARG A 42 3.90 -11.07 12.08
CA ARG A 42 5.26 -11.62 12.10
C ARG A 42 5.40 -12.83 13.02
N ASP A 43 4.58 -12.87 14.07
CA ASP A 43 4.67 -13.91 15.11
C ASP A 43 3.51 -14.91 15.03
N ASP A 44 2.60 -14.75 14.05
CA ASP A 44 1.44 -15.63 13.84
C ASP A 44 1.71 -16.64 12.72
N GLU A 45 2.00 -17.89 13.10
CA GLU A 45 2.27 -18.99 12.17
C GLU A 45 1.12 -19.27 11.18
N GLN A 46 -0.14 -19.06 11.60
CA GLN A 46 -1.28 -19.27 10.71
C GLN A 46 -1.31 -18.20 9.62
N ILE A 47 -1.09 -16.94 9.98
CA ILE A 47 -1.03 -15.83 9.03
C ILE A 47 0.15 -16.01 8.09
N ILE A 48 1.34 -16.33 8.61
CA ILE A 48 2.54 -16.58 7.81
C ILE A 48 2.29 -17.72 6.83
N SER A 49 1.72 -18.84 7.27
CA SER A 49 1.44 -19.98 6.39
C SER A 49 0.43 -19.62 5.30
N ASN A 50 -0.58 -18.80 5.60
CA ASN A 50 -1.56 -18.34 4.61
C ASN A 50 -0.95 -17.36 3.61
N LEU A 51 -0.03 -16.48 4.04
CA LEU A 51 0.71 -15.58 3.16
C LEU A 51 1.73 -16.34 2.28
N ASN A 52 2.36 -17.38 2.81
CA ASN A 52 3.34 -18.18 2.06
C ASN A 52 2.71 -19.17 1.08
N LYS A 53 1.39 -19.43 1.15
CA LYS A 53 0.67 -20.20 0.13
C LYS A 53 0.61 -19.49 -1.23
N PHE A 54 0.98 -18.21 -1.29
CA PHE A 54 1.25 -17.53 -2.56
C PHE A 54 2.55 -18.02 -3.15
N GLU A 55 2.45 -18.99 -4.05
CA GLU A 55 3.60 -19.41 -4.84
C GLU A 55 4.15 -18.21 -5.66
N PRO A 56 5.44 -17.87 -5.53
CA PRO A 56 6.07 -16.71 -6.18
C PRO A 56 6.16 -16.83 -7.72
N ASN A 57 5.66 -17.92 -8.29
CA ASN A 57 5.63 -18.22 -9.72
C ASN A 57 4.96 -17.08 -10.50
N THR A 58 3.95 -16.44 -9.90
CA THR A 58 3.24 -15.31 -10.49
C THR A 58 4.09 -14.03 -10.49
N VAL A 59 4.93 -13.81 -9.47
CA VAL A 59 5.81 -12.63 -9.39
C VAL A 59 6.81 -12.64 -10.55
N SER A 60 7.35 -13.81 -10.91
CA SER A 60 8.28 -13.92 -12.04
C SER A 60 7.64 -13.58 -13.40
N GLU A 61 6.37 -13.97 -13.62
CA GLU A 61 5.61 -13.61 -14.81
C GLU A 61 5.20 -12.13 -14.81
N TYR A 62 4.81 -11.58 -13.66
CA TYR A 62 4.55 -10.14 -13.52
C TYR A 62 5.82 -9.32 -13.79
N ILE A 63 6.96 -9.69 -13.21
CA ILE A 63 8.26 -9.02 -13.45
C ILE A 63 8.69 -9.14 -14.93
N LYS A 64 8.54 -10.31 -15.55
CA LYS A 64 8.77 -10.46 -17.01
C LYS A 64 7.85 -9.58 -17.86
N LYS A 65 6.59 -9.40 -17.44
CA LYS A 65 5.64 -8.48 -18.10
C LYS A 65 6.02 -7.02 -17.91
N LEU A 66 6.59 -6.63 -16.76
CA LEU A 66 7.17 -5.30 -16.54
C LEU A 66 8.34 -5.02 -17.48
N ASP A 67 9.19 -6.01 -17.76
CA ASP A 67 10.32 -5.87 -18.70
C ASP A 67 9.90 -5.88 -20.18
N THR A 68 8.73 -6.44 -20.51
CA THR A 68 8.22 -6.57 -21.90
C THR A 68 7.11 -5.60 -22.27
N THR A 69 6.54 -4.86 -21.31
CA THR A 69 5.82 -3.64 -21.67
C THR A 69 6.80 -2.71 -22.37
N PRO A 70 6.43 -2.07 -23.51
CA PRO A 70 7.21 -0.94 -24.00
C PRO A 70 7.45 -0.03 -22.80
N LYS A 71 8.68 0.47 -22.60
CA LYS A 71 8.92 1.64 -21.75
C LYS A 71 7.93 2.69 -22.23
N CYS A 72 6.76 2.71 -21.61
CA CYS A 72 5.76 3.66 -21.96
C CYS A 72 6.43 4.94 -21.52
N SER A 73 6.71 5.81 -22.48
CA SER A 73 6.83 7.23 -22.24
C SER A 73 5.48 7.69 -21.70
N ILE A 74 5.10 7.20 -20.51
CA ILE A 74 4.08 7.78 -19.68
C ILE A 74 4.71 9.11 -19.33
N GLN A 75 4.43 10.10 -20.17
CA GLN A 75 4.38 11.46 -19.73
C GLN A 75 3.38 11.40 -18.58
N PHE A 76 3.86 11.32 -17.35
CA PHE A 76 3.05 11.64 -16.20
C PHE A 76 2.71 13.12 -16.38
N THR A 77 1.73 13.43 -17.22
CA THR A 77 1.01 14.69 -17.11
C THR A 77 0.10 14.51 -15.92
N SER A 78 0.72 14.45 -14.74
CA SER A 78 0.07 14.98 -13.56
C SER A 78 -0.51 16.31 -14.02
N LYS A 79 -1.84 16.44 -14.01
CA LYS A 79 -2.42 17.79 -13.93
C LYS A 79 -1.68 18.37 -12.74
N LEU A 80 -0.89 19.43 -12.96
CA LEU A 80 -0.23 20.14 -11.88
C LEU A 80 -1.32 20.37 -10.82
N LEU A 81 -1.21 19.70 -9.69
CA LEU A 81 -2.11 19.99 -8.58
C LEU A 81 -1.87 21.46 -8.27
N ASN A 82 -2.93 22.25 -8.29
CA ASN A 82 -2.82 23.63 -7.85
C ASN A 82 -2.59 23.59 -6.33
N LEU A 83 -1.32 23.70 -5.92
CA LEU A 83 -0.89 23.67 -4.53
C LEU A 83 -1.43 24.87 -3.72
N ALA A 84 -2.01 25.89 -4.38
CA ALA A 84 -2.53 27.08 -3.70
C ALA A 84 -3.72 26.78 -2.76
N ASN A 85 -4.36 25.61 -2.91
CA ASN A 85 -5.55 25.23 -2.11
C ASN A 85 -5.29 24.07 -1.14
N LEU A 86 -4.07 23.55 -1.06
CA LEU A 86 -3.70 22.52 -0.08
C LEU A 86 -3.17 23.22 1.17
N SER A 87 -3.49 22.69 2.35
CA SER A 87 -2.73 23.11 3.54
C SER A 87 -1.26 22.86 3.29
N GLU A 88 -0.39 23.76 3.75
CA GLU A 88 1.05 23.61 3.55
C GLU A 88 1.50 22.19 3.95
N PRO A 89 2.34 21.53 3.14
CA PRO A 89 2.84 20.22 3.49
C PRO A 89 3.54 20.32 4.84
N ILE A 90 3.14 19.46 5.78
CA ILE A 90 3.80 19.38 7.09
C ILE A 90 5.27 19.05 6.82
N ASN A 91 6.14 20.04 7.07
CA ASN A 91 7.55 19.89 6.75
C ASN A 91 8.18 18.79 7.64
N LYS A 92 9.32 18.26 7.19
CA LYS A 92 10.03 17.20 7.91
C LYS A 92 10.38 17.59 9.35
N SER A 93 10.75 18.85 9.63
CA SER A 93 11.08 19.27 11.00
C SER A 93 9.85 19.37 11.90
N THR A 94 8.69 19.75 11.36
CA THR A 94 7.41 19.70 12.07
C THR A 94 7.03 18.27 12.40
N LEU A 95 7.24 17.32 11.48
CA LEU A 95 6.99 15.90 11.73
C LEU A 95 7.91 15.33 12.83
N MET A 96 9.19 15.70 12.83
CA MET A 96 10.15 15.29 13.88
C MET A 96 9.75 15.85 15.25
N ASN A 97 9.27 17.09 15.32
CA ASN A 97 8.80 17.70 16.56
C ASN A 97 7.53 17.03 17.12
N TYR A 98 6.61 16.60 16.25
CA TYR A 98 5.40 15.86 16.69
C TYR A 98 5.70 14.45 17.19
N LEU A 99 6.75 13.82 16.66
CA LEU A 99 7.14 12.45 17.02
C LEU A 99 8.06 12.37 18.25
N ASN A 100 8.48 13.49 18.85
CA ASN A 100 9.38 13.55 20.02
C ASN A 100 10.55 12.54 19.95
N ILE A 101 11.27 12.52 18.81
CA ILE A 101 12.57 11.85 18.66
C ILE A 101 13.67 12.91 18.61
#